data_AF-X1TKQ5-F1
#
_entry.id   AF-X1TKQ5-F1
#
_cell.length_a   1.000
_cell.length_b   1.000
_cell.length_c   1.000
_cell.angle_alpha   90.00
_cell.angle_beta   90.00
_cell.angle_gamma   90.00
#
_symmetry.space_group_name_H-M   'P 1'
#
loop_
_entity.id
_entity.type
_entity.pdbx_description
1 polymer ?
#
loop_
_entity_poly.entity_id
_entity_poly.type
_entity_poly.pdbx_seq_one_letter_code
_entity_poly.pdbx_strand_id
1 'polypeptide(L)'
;MTKTSLLNRTAKHFLAIKAARQLKEDIEKAGLDNLKILADAGKSIVGIYLEGCSPEEQKRHRRDGNTLHQLGVTPEMVLTELAKLMPELQPIMEGRDDYK
;
A
#
# COMPACT_ATOMS: atom_id res chain seq x y z
N MET A 1 -17.68 23.64 4.58
CA MET A 1 -16.28 23.30 4.27
C MET A 1 -15.49 23.26 5.58
N THR A 2 -15.19 22.07 6.09
CA THR A 2 -14.34 21.89 7.29
C THR A 2 -12.89 22.17 6.90
N LYS A 3 -12.29 23.23 7.45
CA LYS A 3 -10.85 23.49 7.33
C LYS A 3 -10.10 22.35 8.03
N THR A 4 -9.53 21.43 7.26
CA THR A 4 -8.54 20.48 7.80
C THR A 4 -7.34 21.28 8.28
N SER A 5 -7.00 21.15 9.57
CA SER A 5 -5.83 21.82 10.14
C SER A 5 -4.54 21.29 9.49
N LEU A 6 -3.50 22.12 9.43
CA LEU A 6 -2.17 21.71 8.98
C LEU A 6 -1.69 20.46 9.74
N LEU A 7 -1.97 20.41 11.05
CA LEU A 7 -1.67 19.27 11.90
C LEU A 7 -2.34 17.98 11.43
N ASN A 8 -3.64 18.02 11.10
CA ASN A 8 -4.35 16.85 10.58
C ASN A 8 -3.81 16.40 9.22
N ARG A 9 -3.44 17.34 8.35
CA ARG A 9 -2.81 17.02 7.05
C ARG A 9 -1.46 16.34 7.26
N THR A 10 -0.62 16.87 8.14
CA THR A 10 0.69 16.30 8.47
C THR A 10 0.58 14.93 9.12
N ALA A 11 -0.38 14.72 10.03
CA ALA A 11 -0.63 13.43 10.67
C ALA A 11 -1.00 12.35 9.64
N LYS A 12 -1.92 12.65 8.72
CA LYS A 12 -2.29 11.73 7.63
C LYS A 12 -1.10 11.38 6.75
N HIS A 13 -0.30 12.38 6.40
CA HIS A 13 0.87 12.17 5.56
C HIS A 13 1.92 11.28 6.26
N PHE A 14 2.15 11.50 7.56
CA PHE A 14 3.02 10.65 8.35
C PHE A 14 2.53 9.19 8.44
N LEU A 15 1.22 9.00 8.60
CA LEU A 15 0.62 7.67 8.57
C LEU A 15 0.77 6.99 7.20
N ALA A 16 0.61 7.74 6.11
CA ALA A 16 0.84 7.23 4.76
C ALA A 16 2.30 6.77 4.56
N ILE A 17 3.28 7.55 5.03
CA ILE A 17 4.71 7.18 4.99
C ILE A 17 4.94 5.88 5.76
N LYS A 18 4.36 5.74 6.96
CA LYS A 18 4.49 4.51 7.76
C LYS A 18 3.87 3.30 7.05
N ALA A 19 2.68 3.45 6.48
CA ALA A 19 2.02 2.39 5.73
C ALA A 19 2.85 1.97 4.50
N ALA A 20 3.40 2.94 3.77
CA ALA A 20 4.26 2.68 2.61
C ALA A 20 5.55 1.93 2.99
N ARG A 21 6.14 2.21 4.15
CA ARG A 21 7.30 1.46 4.66
C ARG A 21 6.96 0.01 4.96
N GLN A 22 5.81 -0.25 5.60
CA GLN A 22 5.38 -1.62 5.85
C GLN A 22 5.15 -2.38 4.55
N LEU A 23 4.50 -1.76 3.58
CA LEU A 23 4.23 -2.36 2.28
C LEU A 23 5.53 -2.64 1.49
N LYS A 24 6.54 -1.77 1.61
CA LYS A 24 7.88 -2.02 1.08
C LYS A 24 8.51 -3.28 1.67
N GLU A 25 8.48 -3.43 3.00
CA GLU A 25 9.02 -4.63 3.65
C GLU A 25 8.30 -5.91 3.19
N ASP A 26 6.99 -5.83 3.02
CA ASP A 26 6.16 -6.95 2.55
C ASP A 26 6.50 -7.33 1.10
N ILE A 27 6.72 -6.33 0.24
CA ILE A 27 7.18 -6.51 -1.14
C ILE A 27 8.60 -7.10 -1.19
N GLU A 28 9.51 -6.61 -0.34
CA GLU A 28 10.89 -7.12 -0.27
C GLU A 28 10.91 -8.60 0.18
N LYS A 29 10.04 -8.99 1.11
CA LYS A 29 9.86 -10.40 1.50
C LYS A 29 9.27 -11.24 0.37
N ALA A 30 8.29 -10.71 -0.37
CA ALA A 30 7.64 -11.41 -1.46
C ALA A 30 8.53 -11.52 -2.72
N GLY A 31 9.45 -10.57 -2.91
CA GLY A 31 10.30 -10.44 -4.09
C GLY A 31 9.63 -9.60 -5.19
N LEU A 32 10.35 -8.58 -5.65
CA LEU A 32 9.88 -7.65 -6.69
C LEU A 32 9.58 -8.34 -8.03
N ASP A 33 10.34 -9.36 -8.40
CA ASP A 33 10.15 -10.07 -9.67
C ASP A 33 8.89 -10.94 -9.66
N ASN A 34 8.54 -11.51 -8.51
CA ASN A 34 7.25 -12.18 -8.33
C ASN A 34 6.10 -11.20 -8.51
N LEU A 35 6.26 -9.97 -8.00
CA LEU A 35 5.30 -8.88 -8.21
C LEU A 35 5.11 -8.57 -9.69
N LYS A 36 6.18 -8.44 -10.47
CA LYS A 36 6.12 -8.18 -11.92
C LYS A 36 5.40 -9.29 -12.67
N ILE A 37 5.75 -10.56 -12.41
CA ILE A 37 5.12 -11.72 -13.06
C ILE A 37 3.60 -11.74 -12.80
N LEU A 38 3.20 -11.46 -11.55
CA LEU A 38 1.79 -11.43 -11.16
C LEU A 38 1.06 -10.23 -11.77
N ALA A 39 1.72 -9.07 -11.84
CA ALA A 39 1.22 -7.93 -12.58
C ALA A 39 0.98 -8.32 -14.02
N ASP A 40 1.97 -8.82 -14.76
CA ASP A 40 1.82 -9.21 -16.16
C ASP A 40 0.71 -10.25 -16.39
N ALA A 41 0.43 -11.10 -15.40
CA ALA A 41 -0.68 -12.06 -15.43
C ALA A 41 -2.07 -11.46 -15.08
N GLY A 42 -2.17 -10.17 -14.80
CA GLY A 42 -3.40 -9.48 -14.41
C GLY A 42 -3.92 -9.88 -13.02
N LYS A 43 -3.05 -10.39 -12.14
CA LYS A 43 -3.43 -10.92 -10.83
C LYS A 43 -3.11 -9.94 -9.71
N SER A 44 -4.11 -9.59 -8.89
CA SER A 44 -3.91 -8.72 -7.73
C SER A 44 -2.83 -9.25 -6.79
N ILE A 45 -1.72 -8.52 -6.68
CA ILE A 45 -0.61 -8.82 -5.76
C ILE A 45 -1.10 -8.82 -4.31
N VAL A 46 -2.00 -7.91 -3.96
CA VAL A 46 -2.59 -7.82 -2.62
C VAL A 46 -3.40 -9.08 -2.31
N GLY A 47 -4.18 -9.59 -3.26
CA GLY A 47 -4.95 -10.83 -3.08
C GLY A 47 -4.05 -12.05 -2.84
N ILE A 48 -3.04 -12.24 -3.68
CA ILE A 48 -2.13 -13.39 -3.60
C ILE A 48 -1.21 -13.33 -2.38
N TYR A 49 -0.72 -12.14 -2.04
CA TYR A 49 0.07 -11.94 -0.83
C TYR A 49 -0.76 -12.26 0.43
N LEU A 50 -2.00 -11.77 0.50
CA LEU A 50 -2.89 -12.09 1.61
C LEU A 50 -3.21 -13.58 1.70
N GLU A 51 -3.35 -14.29 0.59
CA GLU A 51 -3.51 -15.76 0.59
C GLU A 51 -2.28 -16.50 1.15
N GLY A 52 -1.07 -15.97 0.90
CA GLY A 52 0.20 -16.51 1.40
C GLY A 52 0.52 -16.14 2.85
N CYS A 53 -0.09 -15.07 3.39
CA CYS A 53 0.04 -14.67 4.77
C CYS A 53 -0.66 -15.65 5.73
N SER A 54 -0.10 -15.82 6.93
CA SER A 54 -0.80 -16.52 8.00
C SER A 54 -2.15 -15.85 8.32
N PRO A 55 -3.12 -16.60 8.88
CA PRO A 55 -4.40 -16.01 9.29
C PRO A 55 -4.26 -14.83 10.28
N GLU A 56 -3.19 -14.80 11.05
CA GLU A 56 -2.88 -13.70 11.98
C GLU A 56 -2.40 -12.45 11.25
N GLU A 57 -1.50 -12.60 10.29
CA GLU A 57 -1.02 -11.52 9.42
C GLU A 57 -2.17 -10.92 8.60
N GLN A 58 -3.02 -11.77 8.01
CA GLN A 58 -4.21 -11.30 7.28
C GLN A 58 -5.14 -10.45 8.16
N LYS A 59 -5.41 -10.91 9.40
CA LYS A 59 -6.23 -10.15 10.36
C LYS A 59 -5.58 -8.83 10.74
N ARG A 60 -4.26 -8.81 10.90
CA ARG A 60 -3.49 -7.60 11.19
C ARG A 60 -3.56 -6.61 10.04
N HIS A 61 -3.25 -7.03 8.81
CA HIS A 61 -3.32 -6.17 7.62
C HIS A 61 -4.72 -5.58 7.42
N ARG A 62 -5.78 -6.38 7.61
CA ARG A 62 -7.16 -5.88 7.54
C ARG A 62 -7.48 -4.85 8.62
N ARG A 63 -7.03 -5.08 9.86
CA ARG A 63 -7.23 -4.15 10.98
C ARG A 63 -6.48 -2.83 10.74
N ASP A 64 -5.23 -2.93 10.31
CA ASP A 64 -4.37 -1.77 10.06
C ASP A 64 -4.91 -0.94 8.89
N GLY A 65 -5.34 -1.59 7.80
CA GLY A 65 -6.00 -0.94 6.66
C GLY A 65 -7.30 -0.24 7.04
N ASN A 66 -8.17 -0.90 7.81
CA ASN A 66 -9.41 -0.28 8.32
C ASN A 66 -9.12 0.94 9.21
N THR A 67 -8.08 0.86 10.03
CA THR A 67 -7.67 1.97 10.91
C THR A 67 -7.18 3.17 10.08
N LEU A 68 -6.33 2.92 9.07
CA LEU A 68 -5.86 3.96 8.15
C LEU A 68 -7.01 4.63 7.40
N HIS A 69 -7.98 3.83 6.92
CA HIS A 69 -9.17 4.34 6.26
C HIS A 69 -10.02 5.24 7.17
N GLN A 70 -10.26 4.82 8.42
CA GLN A 70 -10.97 5.62 9.43
C GLN A 70 -10.25 6.93 9.77
N LEU A 71 -8.91 6.92 9.74
CA LEU A 71 -8.07 8.11 9.91
C LEU A 71 -7.99 8.99 8.64
N GLY A 72 -8.66 8.57 7.56
CA GLY A 72 -8.76 9.29 6.30
C GLY A 72 -7.43 9.32 5.53
N VAL A 73 -6.63 8.26 5.65
CA VAL A 73 -5.52 7.94 4.75
C VAL A 73 -6.10 7.16 3.57
N THR A 74 -5.83 7.61 2.35
CA THR A 74 -6.34 6.95 1.13
C THR A 74 -5.27 6.03 0.53
N PRO A 75 -5.67 5.03 -0.28
CA PRO A 75 -4.73 4.20 -1.03
C PRO A 75 -3.73 5.03 -1.83
N GLU A 76 -4.18 6.08 -2.52
CA GLU A 76 -3.33 6.95 -3.33
C GLU A 76 -2.25 7.64 -2.51
N MET A 77 -2.52 8.00 -1.25
CA MET A 77 -1.50 8.58 -0.36
C MET A 77 -0.41 7.55 -0.05
N VAL A 78 -0.80 6.30 0.23
CA VAL A 78 0.15 5.22 0.52
C VAL A 78 0.96 4.88 -0.72
N LEU A 79 0.30 4.74 -1.88
CA LEU A 79 0.94 4.42 -3.15
C LEU A 79 1.89 5.52 -3.62
N THR A 80 1.54 6.79 -3.39
CA THR A 80 2.44 7.93 -3.67
C THR A 80 3.72 7.85 -2.84
N GLU A 81 3.62 7.54 -1.55
CA GLU A 81 4.80 7.38 -0.69
C GLU A 81 5.58 6.11 -1.02
N LEU A 82 4.90 5.02 -1.37
CA LEU A 82 5.54 3.78 -1.81
C LEU A 82 6.35 4.00 -3.08
N ALA A 83 5.80 4.70 -4.07
CA ALA A 83 6.48 5.04 -5.32
C ALA A 83 7.74 5.90 -5.10
N LYS A 84 7.84 6.64 -3.99
CA LYS A 84 9.07 7.36 -3.61
C LYS A 84 10.10 6.46 -2.94
N LEU A 85 9.63 5.48 -2.15
CA LEU A 85 10.50 4.53 -1.45
C LEU A 85 11.02 3.43 -2.37
N MET A 86 10.27 3.08 -3.42
CA MET A 86 10.56 2.06 -4.42
C MET A 86 10.22 2.57 -5.83
N PRO A 87 11.05 3.45 -6.43
CA PRO A 87 10.80 4.00 -7.76
C PRO A 87 10.61 2.95 -8.86
N GLU A 88 11.21 1.77 -8.70
CA GLU A 88 11.08 0.62 -9.58
C GLU A 88 9.65 0.05 -9.67
N LEU A 89 8.76 0.38 -8.72
CA LEU A 89 7.35 0.04 -8.77
C LEU A 89 6.53 0.98 -9.65
N GLN A 90 6.99 2.21 -9.89
CA GLN A 90 6.26 3.20 -10.71
C GLN A 90 5.84 2.66 -12.09
N PRO A 91 6.75 2.10 -12.91
CA PRO A 91 6.36 1.57 -14.22
C PRO A 91 5.47 0.32 -14.15
N ILE A 92 5.45 -0.39 -13.00
CA ILE A 92 4.58 -1.55 -12.78
C ILE A 92 3.15 -1.11 -12.45
N MET A 93 3.03 0.02 -11.74
CA MET A 93 1.76 0.60 -11.30
C MET A 93 1.11 1.52 -12.36
N GLU A 94 1.87 2.03 -13.31
CA GLU A 94 1.34 2.83 -14.42
C GLU A 94 0.39 2.00 -15.31
N GLY A 95 -0.80 2.54 -15.58
CA GLY A 95 -1.79 1.94 -16.50
C GLY A 95 -2.60 0.78 -15.92
N ARG A 96 -2.42 0.41 -14.65
CA ARG A 96 -3.18 -0.66 -14.00
C ARG A 96 -4.03 -0.08 -12.86
N ASP A 97 -5.24 0.40 -13.17
CA ASP A 97 -6.12 0.97 -12.15
C ASP A 97 -6.59 -0.07 -11.12
N ASP A 98 -6.56 -1.36 -11.47
CA ASP A 98 -6.81 -2.50 -10.56
C ASP A 98 -5.74 -2.65 -9.45
N TYR A 99 -4.63 -1.91 -9.59
CA TYR A 99 -3.53 -1.82 -8.62
C TYR A 99 -3.56 -0.55 -7.77
N LYS A 100 -4.45 0.41 -8.06
CA LYS A 100 -4.61 1.64 -7.27
C LYS A 100 -5.57 1.47 -6.10
#